data_AF-A0A368NRF8-F1
#
_entry.id   AF-A0A368NRF8-F1
#
_cell.length_a   1.000
_cell.length_b   1.000
_cell.length_c   1.000
_cell.angle_alpha   90.00
_cell.angle_beta   90.00
_cell.angle_gamma   90.00
#
_symmetry.space_group_name_H-M   'P 1'
#
loop_
_entity.id
_entity.type
_entity.pdbx_description
1 polymer ?
#
loop_
_entity_poly.entity_id
_entity_poly.type
_entity_poly.pdbx_seq_one_letter_code
_entity_poly.pdbx_strand_id
1 'polypeptide(L)'
;MSKKLSSFADLAALTGQAAPSTVSTNESQQDLVYSTDGGRVVTQKHVDTTAIIGDGRVRISRSTKGRGGKTVSVVTGLALTHSDLQKLCKTLKKQLGCGGVVRNGELEFQGDKRDQLLNELTKAGYQAKLSGG
;
A
#
# COMPACT_ATOMS: atom_id res chain seq x y z
N MET A 1 10.16 -20.39 -59.21
CA MET A 1 10.96 -21.29 -58.34
C MET A 1 11.01 -20.62 -56.97
N SER A 2 10.55 -21.15 -55.83
CA SER A 2 10.79 -22.49 -55.29
C SER A 2 9.86 -22.74 -54.10
N LYS A 3 9.17 -23.90 -54.16
CA LYS A 3 8.92 -24.87 -53.07
C LYS A 3 7.89 -24.52 -51.98
N LYS A 4 6.67 -25.04 -52.24
CA LYS A 4 5.73 -25.61 -51.27
C LYS A 4 6.44 -26.51 -50.26
N LEU A 5 6.01 -26.45 -49.00
CA LEU A 5 5.91 -27.63 -48.15
C LEU A 5 4.57 -27.56 -47.41
N SER A 6 3.65 -28.41 -47.88
CA SER A 6 2.43 -28.87 -47.24
C SER A 6 2.74 -29.37 -45.82
N SER A 7 2.14 -28.74 -44.81
CA SER A 7 0.91 -29.20 -44.16
C SER A 7 1.03 -30.56 -43.45
N PHE A 8 0.87 -30.48 -42.12
CA PHE A 8 0.06 -31.34 -41.24
C PHE A 8 -0.37 -32.70 -41.81
N ALA A 9 0.13 -33.81 -41.26
CA ALA A 9 -0.70 -35.00 -40.92
C ALA A 9 0.11 -36.23 -40.44
N ASP A 10 1.27 -36.56 -40.99
CA ASP A 10 1.69 -37.98 -40.96
C ASP A 10 2.91 -38.31 -40.08
N LEU A 11 2.77 -38.23 -38.75
CA LEU A 11 3.55 -39.11 -37.86
C LEU A 11 3.01 -39.23 -36.42
N ALA A 12 1.72 -38.93 -36.22
CA ALA A 12 1.02 -39.19 -34.97
C ALA A 12 0.30 -40.56 -35.03
N ALA A 13 1.01 -41.66 -35.30
CA ALA A 13 0.42 -43.00 -35.21
C ALA A 13 1.45 -44.13 -35.26
N LEU A 14 2.24 -44.32 -34.19
CA LEU A 14 2.65 -45.69 -33.86
C LEU A 14 2.95 -45.82 -32.36
N THR A 15 1.98 -46.40 -31.66
CA THR A 15 2.05 -46.94 -30.29
C THR A 15 2.04 -45.89 -29.17
N GLY A 16 1.14 -45.85 -28.19
CA GLY A 16 0.04 -46.71 -27.76
C GLY A 16 -0.13 -46.52 -26.24
N GLN A 17 -1.30 -46.01 -25.81
CA GLN A 17 -1.99 -46.10 -24.47
C GLN A 17 -1.15 -46.00 -23.17
N ALA A 18 -1.46 -45.17 -22.16
CA ALA A 18 -2.75 -44.87 -21.54
C ALA A 18 -2.71 -43.60 -20.65
N ALA A 19 -3.89 -43.06 -20.34
CA ALA A 19 -4.16 -41.87 -19.51
C ALA A 19 -4.25 -42.22 -17.98
N PRO A 20 -4.83 -41.37 -17.10
CA PRO A 20 -4.27 -40.15 -16.49
C PRO A 20 -4.41 -40.14 -14.94
N SER A 21 -3.51 -39.49 -14.19
CA SER A 21 -3.86 -38.83 -12.91
C SER A 21 -2.68 -38.18 -12.16
N THR A 22 -2.90 -36.91 -11.81
CA THR A 22 -2.56 -36.25 -10.53
C THR A 22 -1.11 -35.84 -10.21
N VAL A 23 -0.82 -34.56 -10.50
CA VAL A 23 -0.35 -33.50 -9.59
C VAL A 23 0.85 -33.80 -8.68
N SER A 24 1.95 -33.07 -8.88
CA SER A 24 2.44 -32.08 -7.88
C SER A 24 3.56 -31.22 -8.46
N THR A 25 3.22 -29.95 -8.69
CA THR A 25 4.13 -28.84 -8.91
C THR A 25 4.92 -28.57 -7.63
N ASN A 26 6.23 -28.80 -7.67
CA ASN A 26 7.16 -28.10 -6.77
C ASN A 26 8.56 -28.10 -7.42
N GLU A 27 8.74 -27.21 -8.39
CA GLU A 27 10.08 -26.75 -8.72
C GLU A 27 10.20 -25.33 -8.20
N SER A 28 10.93 -25.25 -7.10
CA SER A 28 11.71 -24.12 -6.65
C SER A 28 12.43 -23.46 -7.84
N GLN A 29 11.73 -22.54 -8.53
CA GLN A 29 12.35 -21.48 -9.31
C GLN A 29 13.02 -20.52 -8.32
N GLN A 30 14.18 -20.96 -7.84
CA GLN A 30 15.17 -20.10 -7.24
C GLN A 30 15.57 -19.10 -8.34
N ASP A 31 15.32 -17.84 -8.03
CA ASP A 31 15.57 -16.64 -8.80
C ASP A 31 17.05 -16.58 -9.24
N LEU A 32 17.36 -17.18 -10.39
CA LEU A 32 18.70 -17.18 -10.97
C LEU A 32 18.93 -15.83 -11.68
N VAL A 33 19.26 -14.80 -10.91
CA VAL A 33 19.63 -13.48 -11.41
C VAL A 33 21.16 -13.38 -11.51
N TYR A 34 21.71 -13.40 -12.72
CA TYR A 34 23.08 -12.95 -12.98
C TYR A 34 23.07 -11.45 -13.29
N SER A 35 23.57 -10.62 -12.37
CA SER A 35 23.67 -9.17 -12.55
C SER A 35 25.09 -8.79 -12.95
N THR A 36 25.28 -8.38 -14.21
CA THR A 36 26.45 -7.57 -14.62
C THR A 36 26.31 -6.14 -14.09
N ASP A 37 27.44 -5.61 -13.60
CA ASP A 37 27.80 -4.24 -13.20
C ASP A 37 26.66 -3.23 -12.93
N GLY A 38 26.37 -3.01 -11.64
CA GLY A 38 26.06 -1.67 -11.13
C GLY A 38 24.61 -1.20 -10.96
N GLY A 39 23.59 -2.06 -11.04
CA GLY A 39 22.19 -1.65 -10.85
C GLY A 39 21.72 -1.65 -9.39
N ARG A 40 21.42 -0.48 -8.80
CA ARG A 40 20.72 -0.38 -7.49
C ARG A 40 19.30 -0.93 -7.61
N VAL A 41 19.04 -2.10 -7.04
CA VAL A 41 17.70 -2.71 -6.96
C VAL A 41 16.90 -2.00 -5.88
N VAL A 42 15.91 -1.19 -6.28
CA VAL A 42 14.89 -0.67 -5.36
C VAL A 42 13.87 -1.77 -5.12
N THR A 43 13.98 -2.46 -3.99
CA THR A 43 12.99 -3.45 -3.55
C THR A 43 11.67 -2.73 -3.26
N GLN A 44 10.70 -2.83 -4.17
CA GLN A 44 9.35 -2.36 -3.92
C GLN A 44 8.66 -3.33 -2.94
N LYS A 45 8.59 -2.94 -1.66
CA LYS A 45 7.78 -3.63 -0.65
C LYS A 45 6.31 -3.61 -1.09
N HIS A 46 5.79 -4.76 -1.48
CA HIS A 46 4.37 -5.00 -1.65
C HIS A 46 3.75 -5.03 -0.25
N VAL A 47 2.83 -4.10 0.04
CA VAL A 47 2.16 -4.00 1.34
C VAL A 47 0.73 -4.51 1.16
N ASP A 48 0.39 -5.56 1.89
CA ASP A 48 -0.91 -6.23 1.84
C ASP A 48 -2.05 -5.24 2.08
N THR A 49 -2.92 -5.11 1.07
CA THR A 49 -3.94 -4.06 0.97
C THR A 49 -5.33 -4.65 1.22
N THR A 50 -5.78 -4.79 2.48
CA THR A 50 -7.21 -5.13 2.72
C THR A 50 -7.76 -4.90 4.14
N ALA A 51 -7.07 -4.22 5.05
CA ALA A 51 -7.67 -3.83 6.33
C ALA A 51 -8.14 -2.37 6.28
N ILE A 52 -9.45 -2.14 6.35
CA ILE A 52 -10.03 -0.81 6.56
C ILE A 52 -9.82 -0.48 8.04
N ILE A 53 -9.05 0.56 8.34
CA ILE A 53 -8.72 0.89 9.73
C ILE A 53 -9.64 2.01 10.21
N GLY A 54 -10.60 1.73 11.10
CA GLY A 54 -11.31 2.75 11.89
C GLY A 54 -12.82 2.85 11.67
N ASP A 55 -13.43 3.74 12.46
CA ASP A 55 -14.89 3.81 12.67
C ASP A 55 -15.62 4.80 11.75
N GLY A 56 -14.91 5.43 10.81
CA GLY A 56 -15.45 6.45 9.89
C GLY A 56 -15.76 7.81 10.54
N ARG A 57 -15.57 7.95 11.86
CA ARG A 57 -15.73 9.22 12.59
C ARG A 57 -14.36 9.80 12.91
N VAL A 58 -13.99 10.86 12.20
CA VAL A 58 -12.66 11.46 12.33
C VAL A 58 -12.60 12.32 13.60
N ARG A 59 -11.60 12.07 14.45
CA ARG A 59 -11.38 12.83 15.69
C ARG A 59 -9.97 13.38 15.71
N ILE A 60 -9.84 14.67 16.03
CA ILE A 60 -8.55 15.37 16.11
C ILE A 60 -8.26 15.65 17.57
N SER A 61 -7.29 14.93 18.13
CA SER A 61 -6.88 15.04 19.53
C SER A 61 -5.55 15.76 19.66
N ARG A 62 -5.36 16.47 20.77
CA ARG A 62 -4.05 17.00 21.17
C ARG A 62 -3.38 16.05 22.14
N SER A 63 -2.12 15.70 21.90
CA SER A 63 -1.30 14.92 22.83
C SER A 63 -0.02 15.66 23.19
N THR A 64 0.26 15.75 24.48
CA THR A 64 1.47 16.39 25.08
C THR A 64 2.24 15.43 25.97
N LYS A 65 1.73 14.19 26.14
CA LYS A 65 2.24 13.24 27.14
C LYS A 65 3.68 12.84 26.83
N GLY A 66 4.58 13.08 27.79
CA GLY A 66 5.97 12.62 27.74
C GLY A 66 6.88 13.33 26.73
N ARG A 67 6.48 14.48 26.17
CA ARG A 67 7.25 15.18 25.12
C ARG A 67 7.79 16.56 25.54
N GLY A 68 8.05 16.77 26.82
CA GLY A 68 8.71 17.98 27.32
C GLY A 68 8.01 19.28 26.92
N GLY A 69 6.68 19.28 26.91
CA GLY A 69 5.87 20.43 26.50
C GLY A 69 5.62 20.56 24.99
N LYS A 70 6.21 19.71 24.15
CA LYS A 70 5.91 19.70 22.71
C LYS A 70 4.57 19.04 22.45
N THR A 71 3.69 19.79 21.82
CA THR A 71 2.37 19.34 21.41
C THR A 71 2.43 18.60 20.07
N VAL A 72 1.69 17.50 19.97
CA VAL A 72 1.40 16.81 18.70
C VAL A 72 -0.12 16.69 18.52
N SER A 73 -0.57 16.88 17.28
CA SER A 73 -1.97 16.69 16.89
C SER A 73 -2.12 15.28 16.31
N VAL A 74 -3.07 14.51 16.83
CA VAL A 74 -3.33 13.12 16.42
C VAL A 74 -4.71 13.05 15.79
N VAL A 75 -4.79 12.54 14.56
CA VAL A 75 -6.04 12.32 13.84
C VAL A 75 -6.33 10.81 13.83
N THR A 76 -7.50 10.46 14.34
CA THR A 76 -7.96 9.08 14.51
C THR A 76 -9.30 8.86 13.82
N GLY A 77 -9.67 7.60 13.54
CA GLY A 77 -10.98 7.24 12.97
C GLY A 77 -11.11 7.42 11.46
N LEU A 78 -9.99 7.42 10.73
CA LEU A 78 -9.95 7.48 9.26
C LEU A 78 -10.11 6.07 8.67
N ALA A 79 -11.34 5.66 8.35
CA ALA A 79 -11.70 4.38 7.72
C ALA A 79 -11.15 4.25 6.28
N LEU A 80 -9.83 4.16 6.16
CA LEU A 80 -9.09 4.11 4.90
C LEU A 80 -8.07 2.97 4.95
N THR A 81 -7.62 2.55 3.77
CA THR A 81 -6.50 1.61 3.65
C THR A 81 -5.19 2.29 4.04
N HIS A 82 -4.16 1.50 4.36
CA HIS A 82 -2.83 2.06 4.67
C HIS A 82 -2.26 2.90 3.52
N SER A 83 -2.51 2.50 2.26
CA SER A 83 -2.09 3.25 1.07
C SER A 83 -2.77 4.63 1.02
N ASP A 84 -4.07 4.69 1.25
CA ASP A 84 -4.83 5.93 1.19
C ASP A 84 -4.54 6.85 2.39
N LEU A 85 -4.28 6.27 3.58
CA LEU A 85 -3.76 7.02 4.72
C LEU A 85 -2.42 7.71 4.41
N GLN A 86 -1.50 7.02 3.75
CA GLN A 86 -0.23 7.62 3.34
C GLN A 86 -0.42 8.73 2.32
N LYS A 87 -1.33 8.57 1.35
CA LYS A 87 -1.67 9.63 0.37
C LYS A 87 -2.26 10.85 1.07
N LEU A 88 -3.24 10.65 1.95
CA LEU A 88 -3.89 11.72 2.70
C LEU A 88 -2.90 12.45 3.63
N CYS A 89 -2.01 11.69 4.29
CA CYS A 89 -0.92 12.25 5.08
C CYS A 89 0.00 13.15 4.25
N LYS A 90 0.40 12.73 3.04
CA LYS A 90 1.22 13.57 2.14
C LYS A 90 0.50 14.86 1.75
N THR A 91 -0.78 14.79 1.42
CA THR A 91 -1.59 15.96 1.08
C THR A 91 -1.67 16.94 2.25
N LEU A 92 -2.01 16.44 3.45
CA LEU A 92 -2.09 17.26 4.66
C LEU A 92 -0.74 17.89 5.03
N LYS A 93 0.37 17.15 4.91
CA LYS A 93 1.72 17.69 5.15
C LYS A 93 2.04 18.86 4.21
N LYS A 94 1.63 18.77 2.93
CA LYS A 94 1.85 19.84 1.94
C LYS A 94 1.04 21.10 2.29
N GLN A 95 -0.21 20.94 2.73
CA GLN A 95 -1.08 22.07 3.10
C GLN A 95 -0.64 22.72 4.42
N LEU A 96 -0.30 21.91 5.42
CA LEU A 96 0.02 22.38 6.76
C LEU A 96 1.49 22.81 6.91
N GLY A 97 2.37 22.45 5.98
CA GLY A 97 3.80 22.74 6.08
C GLY A 97 4.47 22.17 7.35
N CYS A 98 3.91 21.09 7.92
CA CYS A 98 4.42 20.46 9.12
C CYS A 98 4.86 19.02 8.88
N GLY A 99 5.76 18.53 9.74
CA GLY A 99 6.10 17.12 9.80
C GLY A 99 4.90 16.30 10.28
N GLY A 100 4.66 15.17 9.63
CA GLY A 100 3.65 14.19 10.04
C GLY A 100 4.04 12.78 9.64
N VAL A 101 3.52 11.82 10.40
CA VAL A 101 3.78 10.37 10.26
C VAL A 101 2.48 9.59 10.43
N VAL A 102 2.34 8.49 9.71
CA VAL A 102 1.26 7.51 9.92
C VAL A 102 1.75 6.51 10.96
N ARG A 103 1.05 6.39 12.09
CA ARG A 103 1.40 5.43 13.16
C ARG A 103 0.16 4.63 13.54
N ASN A 104 0.23 3.32 13.43
CA ASN A 104 -0.85 2.41 13.84
C ASN A 104 -2.23 2.74 13.25
N GLY A 105 -2.29 3.29 12.04
CA GLY A 105 -3.56 3.72 11.42
C GLY A 105 -4.06 5.11 11.82
N GLU A 106 -3.29 5.84 12.61
CA GLU A 106 -3.54 7.23 12.99
C GLU A 106 -2.54 8.16 12.29
N LEU A 107 -2.90 9.43 12.14
CA LEU A 107 -1.99 10.45 11.62
C LEU A 107 -1.51 11.33 12.77
N GLU A 108 -0.21 11.36 12.99
CA GLU A 108 0.43 12.26 13.95
C GLU A 108 1.07 13.43 13.22
N PHE A 109 0.76 14.66 13.65
CA PHE A 109 1.35 15.90 13.14
C PHE A 109 2.04 16.67 14.26
N GLN A 110 3.17 17.31 13.93
CA GLN A 110 3.88 18.16 14.87
C GLN A 110 3.16 19.49 15.08
N GLY A 111 3.02 19.89 16.35
CA GLY A 111 2.38 21.14 16.74
C GLY A 111 0.88 21.01 17.03
N ASP A 112 0.30 22.11 17.49
CA ASP A 112 -1.14 22.26 17.68
C ASP A 112 -1.74 22.95 16.44
N LYS A 113 -2.18 22.16 15.46
CA LYS A 113 -2.78 22.67 14.21
C LYS A 113 -4.21 22.18 14.04
N ARG A 114 -4.95 22.12 15.15
CA ARG A 114 -6.30 21.55 15.22
C ARG A 114 -7.29 22.25 14.29
N ASP A 115 -7.27 23.57 14.22
CA ASP A 115 -8.20 24.34 13.37
C ASP A 115 -7.90 24.15 11.88
N GLN A 116 -6.63 24.16 11.50
CA GLN A 116 -6.22 23.92 10.10
C GLN A 116 -6.56 22.49 9.67
N LEU A 117 -6.31 21.49 10.53
CA LEU A 117 -6.68 20.11 10.27
C LEU A 117 -8.19 19.95 10.11
N LEU A 118 -8.98 20.59 10.96
CA LEU A 118 -10.44 20.56 10.87
C LEU A 118 -10.92 21.12 9.52
N ASN A 119 -10.37 22.26 9.09
CA ASN A 119 -10.72 22.89 7.82
C ASN A 119 -10.34 22.00 6.62
N GLU A 120 -9.11 21.50 6.58
CA GLU A 120 -8.64 20.64 5.48
C GLU A 120 -9.40 19.30 5.40
N LEU A 121 -9.71 18.68 6.55
CA LEU A 121 -10.52 17.46 6.60
C LEU A 121 -11.97 17.71 6.16
N THR A 122 -12.54 18.86 6.53
CA THR A 122 -13.89 19.26 6.10
C THR A 122 -13.93 19.49 4.59
N LYS A 123 -12.94 20.18 4.02
CA LYS A 123 -12.80 20.37 2.55
C LYS A 123 -12.66 19.04 1.81
N ALA A 124 -11.97 18.07 2.41
CA ALA A 124 -11.82 16.73 1.85
C ALA A 124 -13.06 15.85 2.03
N GLY A 125 -14.14 16.35 2.65
CA GLY A 125 -15.41 15.65 2.82
C GLY A 125 -15.50 14.76 4.07
N TYR A 126 -14.53 14.85 4.98
CA TYR A 126 -14.55 14.07 6.22
C TYR A 126 -15.26 14.85 7.34
N GLN A 127 -16.13 14.16 8.07
CA GLN A 127 -16.74 14.71 9.29
C GLN A 127 -15.75 14.60 10.45
N ALA A 128 -14.88 15.60 10.57
CA ALA A 128 -13.91 15.70 11.64
C ALA A 128 -14.46 16.47 12.86
N LYS A 129 -14.14 15.99 14.06
CA LYS A 129 -14.47 16.64 15.32
C LYS A 129 -13.22 16.86 16.17
N LEU A 130 -13.12 18.02 16.81
CA LEU A 130 -12.08 18.27 17.81
C LEU A 130 -12.36 17.43 19.06
N SER A 131 -11.33 16.75 19.54
CA SER A 131 -11.37 15.83 20.69
C SER A 131 -10.30 16.24 21.70
N GLY A 132 -10.63 16.20 22.99
CA GLY A 132 -9.72 16.58 24.08
C GLY A 132 -9.67 18.09 24.36
N GLY A 133 -9.85 18.44 25.63
CA GLY A 133 -9.56 19.77 26.19
C GLY A 133 -8.10 19.88 26.61
#